data_AF-A0A0G1XPE3-F1
#
_entry.id   AF-A0A0G1XPE3-F1
#
_cell.length_a   1.000
_cell.length_b   1.000
_cell.length_c   1.000
_cell.angle_alpha   90.00
_cell.angle_beta   90.00
_cell.angle_gamma   90.00
#
_symmetry.space_group_name_H-M   'P 1'
#
loop_
_entity.id
_entity.type
_entity.pdbx_description
1 polymer ?
#
loop_
_entity_poly.entity_id
_entity_poly.type
_entity_poly.pdbx_seq_one_letter_code
_entity_poly.pdbx_strand_id
1 'polypeptide(L)'
;MRPNQTRSFTPMILVIMAVIAILLGMGSRTSPVPEKPPTTVESEAPSRNASSKQTTQPSSGVIKEFFHTHPQEGVRDDFHHLLVSGKISFVWNAIGTPVAAFGLVQDGSGGPVLVLLVDPELFLESYRSLAQITIFHEYLHYLQWRDGTIPESAFHIRDSMPHDEVQDWCKQKWHAERLAYYEACAFGREAGLVGDLRRGGPLSVVCTAEEPLFIPILKRVLTLADPSNPMCSQTWSTL
;
A
#
# COMPACT_ATOMS: atom_id res chain seq x y z
N MET A 1 9.60 44.74 -24.20
CA MET A 1 10.86 44.08 -23.78
C MET A 1 11.02 44.19 -22.27
N ARG A 2 10.72 43.10 -21.55
CA ARG A 2 11.14 42.78 -20.17
C ARG A 2 11.20 41.23 -20.07
N PRO A 3 12.08 40.67 -19.23
CA PRO A 3 12.78 39.42 -19.53
C PRO A 3 12.08 38.15 -19.03
N ASN A 4 12.44 37.04 -19.68
CA ASN A 4 12.19 35.66 -19.28
C ASN A 4 12.52 35.40 -17.81
N GLN A 5 11.53 34.91 -17.05
CA GLN A 5 11.77 34.13 -15.84
C GLN A 5 11.51 32.65 -16.16
N THR A 6 12.59 31.92 -16.41
CA THR A 6 12.64 30.47 -16.28
C THR A 6 12.45 30.11 -14.81
N ARG A 7 11.25 29.73 -14.40
CA ARG A 7 11.03 29.11 -13.09
C ARG A 7 11.48 27.66 -13.15
N SER A 8 12.59 27.39 -12.47
CA SER A 8 13.15 26.07 -12.20
C SER A 8 12.10 25.18 -11.52
N PHE A 9 11.70 24.11 -12.20
CA PHE A 9 10.90 23.03 -11.63
C PHE A 9 11.79 22.17 -10.74
N THR A 10 11.97 22.59 -9.48
CA THR A 10 12.72 21.79 -8.48
C THR A 10 12.30 22.19 -7.06
N PRO A 11 11.06 21.84 -6.66
CA PRO A 11 10.91 21.39 -5.27
C PRO A 11 10.00 20.15 -5.10
N MET A 12 9.28 19.72 -6.13
CA MET A 12 8.26 18.66 -6.02
C MET A 12 8.85 17.25 -5.82
N ILE A 13 10.07 17.01 -6.32
CA ILE A 13 10.77 15.71 -6.19
C ILE A 13 11.35 15.52 -4.76
N LEU A 14 11.63 16.61 -4.03
CA LEU A 14 12.28 16.54 -2.73
C LEU A 14 11.32 16.21 -1.58
N VAL A 15 10.04 16.62 -1.70
CA VAL A 15 9.01 16.32 -0.70
C VAL A 15 8.55 14.86 -0.79
N ILE A 16 8.45 14.30 -2.01
CA ILE A 16 8.08 12.89 -2.22
C ILE A 16 9.19 11.96 -1.71
N MET A 17 10.47 12.33 -1.88
CA MET A 17 11.61 11.55 -1.37
C MET A 17 11.75 11.60 0.16
N ALA A 18 11.28 12.66 0.83
CA ALA A 18 11.29 12.75 2.29
C ALA A 18 10.27 11.79 2.94
N VAL A 19 9.10 11.60 2.32
CA VAL A 19 8.11 10.59 2.76
C VAL A 19 8.65 9.16 2.55
N ILE A 20 9.43 8.94 1.50
CA ILE A 20 10.05 7.63 1.19
C ILE A 20 11.19 7.27 2.17
N ALA A 21 11.97 8.24 2.63
CA ALA A 21 13.09 7.98 3.56
C ALA A 21 12.64 7.62 4.99
N ILE A 22 11.46 8.06 5.42
CA ILE A 22 10.98 7.88 6.80
C ILE A 22 10.30 6.50 6.98
N LEU A 23 9.69 5.95 5.92
CA LEU A 23 9.16 4.57 5.91
C LEU A 23 10.26 3.50 6.09
N LEU A 24 11.54 3.84 5.85
CA LEU A 24 12.70 2.95 6.02
C LEU A 24 13.39 3.10 7.40
N GLY A 25 12.93 4.00 8.28
CA GLY A 25 13.65 4.39 9.51
C GLY A 25 13.26 3.69 10.81
N MET A 26 12.21 2.86 10.84
CA MET A 26 11.71 2.24 12.09
C MET A 26 12.00 0.74 12.14
N GLY A 27 13.29 0.40 12.20
CA GLY A 27 13.74 -0.99 12.27
C GLY A 27 15.09 -1.16 12.93
N SER A 28 15.33 -0.57 14.11
CA SER A 28 16.34 -1.04 15.08
C SER A 28 16.19 -0.29 16.41
N ARG A 29 15.60 -0.94 17.41
CA ARG A 29 15.82 -0.59 18.82
C ARG A 29 16.87 -1.55 19.37
N THR A 30 18.09 -1.06 19.59
CA THR A 30 19.01 -1.65 20.56
C THR A 30 19.21 -0.63 21.67
N SER A 31 18.77 -0.98 22.88
CA SER A 31 19.05 -0.21 24.10
C SER A 31 20.56 -0.26 24.42
N PRO A 32 21.13 0.81 25.01
CA PRO A 32 22.55 0.89 25.29
C PRO A 32 22.89 0.28 26.65
N VAL A 33 23.99 -0.48 26.72
CA VAL A 33 24.74 -0.77 27.96
C VAL A 33 26.24 -0.59 27.66
N PRO A 34 27.04 0.05 28.54
CA PRO A 34 28.30 0.69 28.16
C PRO A 34 29.58 -0.17 28.33
N GLU A 35 30.55 0.15 27.46
CA GLU A 35 32.03 0.05 27.53
C GLU A 35 32.75 -1.27 27.91
N LYS A 36 33.50 -1.83 26.95
CA LYS A 36 34.99 -1.87 26.92
C LYS A 36 35.52 -2.47 25.58
N PRO A 37 36.58 -1.93 24.94
CA PRO A 37 37.28 -2.60 23.83
C PRO A 37 38.63 -3.20 24.28
N PRO A 38 39.38 -3.94 23.43
CA PRO A 38 39.00 -4.93 22.42
C PRO A 38 39.77 -6.26 22.63
N THR A 39 39.29 -7.40 22.15
CA THR A 39 40.19 -8.50 21.75
C THR A 39 39.60 -9.30 20.60
N THR A 40 40.38 -9.34 19.54
CA THR A 40 40.22 -9.99 18.25
C THR A 40 39.95 -11.48 18.38
N VAL A 41 38.83 -11.97 17.84
CA VAL A 41 38.71 -13.34 17.33
C VAL A 41 37.96 -13.26 16.00
N GLU A 42 38.70 -13.56 14.95
CA GLU A 42 38.25 -13.79 13.60
C GLU A 42 37.22 -14.94 13.60
N SER A 43 36.00 -14.66 13.19
CA SER A 43 34.98 -15.67 12.91
C SER A 43 34.27 -15.24 11.65
N GLU A 44 34.56 -15.97 10.57
CA GLU A 44 33.94 -15.83 9.25
C GLU A 44 32.42 -15.98 9.38
N ALA A 45 31.71 -14.85 9.40
CA ALA A 45 30.28 -14.85 9.14
C ALA A 45 30.07 -14.92 7.62
N PRO A 46 29.17 -15.80 7.13
CA PRO A 46 28.93 -15.92 5.70
C PRO A 46 28.44 -14.58 5.16
N SER A 47 29.20 -14.03 4.21
CA SER A 47 28.84 -12.83 3.45
C SER A 47 27.49 -13.07 2.77
N ARG A 48 26.42 -12.58 3.40
CA ARG A 48 25.17 -12.30 2.70
C ARG A 48 25.46 -11.10 1.82
N ASN A 49 25.95 -11.36 0.61
CA ASN A 49 25.80 -10.44 -0.49
C ASN A 49 24.30 -10.16 -0.61
N ALA A 50 23.87 -9.03 -0.06
CA ALA A 50 22.59 -8.43 -0.37
C ALA A 50 22.64 -8.07 -1.85
N SER A 51 22.21 -9.01 -2.69
CA SER A 51 21.88 -8.72 -4.07
C SER A 51 20.77 -7.67 -4.02
N SER A 52 21.16 -6.42 -4.27
CA SER A 52 20.23 -5.35 -4.60
C SER A 52 19.47 -5.82 -5.83
N LYS A 53 18.28 -6.39 -5.62
CA LYS A 53 17.31 -6.57 -6.70
C LYS A 53 16.97 -5.16 -7.15
N GLN A 54 17.58 -4.73 -8.24
CA GLN A 54 17.20 -3.49 -8.90
C GLN A 54 15.80 -3.71 -9.47
N THR A 55 14.78 -3.27 -8.75
CA THR A 55 13.39 -3.43 -9.18
C THR A 55 13.13 -2.50 -10.35
N THR A 56 13.16 -3.04 -11.57
CA THR A 56 12.88 -2.30 -12.79
C THR A 56 11.39 -1.96 -12.85
N GLN A 57 11.06 -0.67 -13.05
CA GLN A 57 9.66 -0.27 -13.24
C GLN A 57 9.08 -0.93 -14.51
N PRO A 58 7.83 -1.43 -14.44
CA PRO A 58 7.14 -1.97 -15.61
C PRO A 58 7.04 -0.94 -16.73
N SER A 59 7.06 -1.39 -17.98
CA SER A 59 6.81 -0.50 -19.09
C SER A 59 5.36 0.02 -19.05
N SER A 60 5.13 1.21 -19.60
CA SER A 60 3.78 1.77 -19.71
C SER A 60 2.81 0.87 -20.49
N GLY A 61 3.33 0.07 -21.43
CA GLY A 61 2.55 -0.94 -22.15
C GLY A 61 2.00 -2.04 -21.24
N VAL A 62 2.81 -2.57 -20.34
CA VAL A 62 2.39 -3.60 -19.37
C VAL A 62 1.31 -3.07 -18.43
N ILE A 63 1.49 -1.85 -17.91
CA ILE A 63 0.51 -1.22 -17.01
C ILE A 63 -0.81 -1.00 -17.75
N LYS A 64 -0.75 -0.45 -18.96
CA LYS A 64 -1.93 -0.20 -19.79
C LYS A 64 -2.66 -1.51 -20.12
N GLU A 65 -1.94 -2.56 -20.49
CA GLU A 65 -2.51 -3.87 -20.76
C GLU A 65 -3.15 -4.49 -19.52
N PHE A 66 -2.50 -4.39 -18.35
CA PHE A 66 -3.03 -4.85 -17.07
C PHE A 66 -4.42 -4.24 -16.80
N PHE A 67 -4.54 -2.91 -16.90
CA PHE A 67 -5.82 -2.23 -16.66
C PHE A 67 -6.86 -2.58 -17.73
N HIS A 68 -6.49 -2.56 -19.01
CA HIS A 68 -7.43 -2.90 -20.10
C HIS A 68 -7.95 -4.33 -20.05
N THR A 69 -7.18 -5.26 -19.49
CA THR A 69 -7.56 -6.68 -19.39
C THR A 69 -8.07 -7.05 -17.99
N HIS A 70 -8.23 -6.08 -17.09
CA HIS A 70 -8.74 -6.33 -15.76
C HIS A 70 -10.16 -6.94 -15.82
N PRO A 71 -10.45 -8.07 -15.13
CA PRO A 71 -11.76 -8.72 -15.22
C PRO A 71 -12.90 -7.86 -14.67
N GLN A 72 -12.61 -6.97 -13.73
CA GLN A 72 -13.58 -6.04 -13.16
C GLN A 72 -13.69 -4.76 -14.01
N GLU A 73 -14.92 -4.45 -14.47
CA GLU A 73 -15.24 -3.35 -15.38
C GLU A 73 -14.90 -1.95 -14.83
N GLY A 74 -15.27 -1.67 -13.58
CA GLY A 74 -14.92 -0.41 -12.91
C GLY A 74 -13.41 -0.17 -12.83
N VAL A 75 -12.59 -1.20 -12.61
CA VAL A 75 -11.13 -1.05 -12.68
C VAL A 75 -10.67 -0.74 -14.11
N ARG A 76 -11.19 -1.49 -15.08
CA ARG A 76 -10.81 -1.39 -16.49
C ARG A 76 -11.15 -0.03 -17.11
N ASP A 77 -12.33 0.49 -16.76
CA ASP A 77 -12.94 1.61 -17.45
C ASP A 77 -12.87 2.90 -16.61
N ASP A 78 -13.28 2.85 -15.34
CA ASP A 78 -13.29 4.03 -14.45
C ASP A 78 -11.92 4.29 -13.83
N PHE A 79 -11.36 3.32 -13.08
CA PHE A 79 -10.11 3.52 -12.34
C PHE A 79 -8.93 3.80 -13.28
N HIS A 80 -8.85 3.09 -14.39
CA HIS A 80 -7.88 3.35 -15.44
C HIS A 80 -8.03 4.76 -16.03
N HIS A 81 -9.27 5.23 -16.29
CA HIS A 81 -9.49 6.60 -16.78
C HIS A 81 -9.02 7.65 -15.77
N LEU A 82 -9.24 7.43 -14.47
CA LEU A 82 -8.76 8.31 -13.41
C LEU A 82 -7.23 8.42 -13.36
N LEU A 83 -6.55 7.29 -13.56
CA LEU A 83 -5.08 7.24 -13.64
C LEU A 83 -4.54 7.95 -14.88
N VAL A 84 -5.10 7.67 -16.06
CA VAL A 84 -4.66 8.27 -17.33
C VAL A 84 -4.95 9.76 -17.39
N SER A 85 -6.06 10.21 -16.79
CA SER A 85 -6.41 11.64 -16.71
C SER A 85 -5.64 12.40 -15.63
N GLY A 86 -4.84 11.71 -14.81
CA GLY A 86 -4.07 12.31 -13.72
C GLY A 86 -4.92 12.76 -12.53
N LYS A 87 -6.19 12.33 -12.46
CA LYS A 87 -7.04 12.56 -11.28
C LYS A 87 -6.56 11.76 -10.08
N ILE A 88 -5.94 10.60 -10.33
CA ILE A 88 -5.22 9.81 -9.32
C ILE A 88 -3.76 9.77 -9.74
N SER A 89 -2.89 10.21 -8.83
CA SER A 89 -1.44 10.16 -9.03
C SER A 89 -0.95 8.74 -8.79
N PHE A 90 -0.35 8.14 -9.82
CA PHE A 90 0.26 6.82 -9.73
C PHE A 90 1.71 6.95 -9.24
N VAL A 91 2.03 6.38 -8.08
CA VAL A 91 3.33 6.55 -7.42
C VAL A 91 3.98 5.20 -7.18
N TRP A 92 5.22 5.05 -7.63
CA TRP A 92 5.99 3.83 -7.40
C TRP A 92 6.56 3.78 -5.98
N ASN A 93 6.38 2.65 -5.31
CA ASN A 93 6.95 2.39 -3.99
C ASN A 93 7.50 0.96 -3.92
N ALA A 94 8.81 0.79 -4.09
CA ALA A 94 9.46 -0.52 -4.01
C ALA A 94 9.78 -0.84 -2.54
N ILE A 95 8.91 -1.61 -1.88
CA ILE A 95 9.09 -2.05 -0.49
C ILE A 95 9.45 -3.53 -0.38
N GLY A 96 9.68 -4.19 -1.52
CA GLY A 96 10.13 -5.58 -1.59
C GLY A 96 9.01 -6.59 -1.32
N THR A 97 7.76 -6.15 -1.36
CA THR A 97 6.56 -6.99 -1.35
C THR A 97 5.56 -6.44 -2.37
N PRO A 98 5.00 -7.26 -3.27
CA PRO A 98 4.05 -6.79 -4.26
C PRO A 98 2.74 -6.35 -3.59
N VAL A 99 2.53 -5.04 -3.45
CA VAL A 99 1.34 -4.43 -2.83
C VAL A 99 0.93 -3.16 -3.57
N ALA A 100 -0.29 -2.71 -3.33
CA ALA A 100 -0.74 -1.36 -3.65
C ALA A 100 -1.41 -0.75 -2.42
N ALA A 101 -1.61 0.57 -2.44
CA ALA A 101 -2.38 1.29 -1.44
C ALA A 101 -2.98 2.57 -2.04
N PHE A 102 -4.29 2.71 -1.95
CA PHE A 102 -5.00 3.95 -2.22
C PHE A 102 -4.98 4.86 -0.99
N GLY A 103 -4.82 6.16 -1.23
CA GLY A 103 -4.93 7.13 -0.16
C GLY A 103 -5.03 8.56 -0.65
N LEU A 104 -5.11 9.45 0.33
CA LEU A 104 -5.12 10.89 0.16
C LEU A 104 -3.86 11.49 0.77
N VAL A 105 -3.24 12.40 0.04
CA VAL A 105 -2.19 13.27 0.55
C VAL A 105 -2.64 14.72 0.42
N GLN A 106 -2.25 15.58 1.35
CA GLN A 106 -2.54 17.01 1.21
C GLN A 106 -1.56 17.65 0.23
N ASP A 107 -2.08 18.45 -0.71
CA ASP A 107 -1.24 19.35 -1.48
C ASP A 107 -0.84 20.58 -0.67
N GLY A 108 0.11 21.36 -1.22
CA GLY A 108 0.58 22.61 -0.60
C GLY A 108 -0.48 23.72 -0.52
N SER A 109 -1.68 23.52 -1.09
CA SER A 109 -2.83 24.40 -0.97
C SER A 109 -3.90 23.87 0.01
N GLY A 110 -3.66 22.73 0.66
CA GLY A 110 -4.56 22.11 1.63
C GLY A 110 -5.67 21.25 1.02
N GLY A 111 -5.65 21.01 -0.30
CA GLY A 111 -6.59 20.12 -0.99
C GLY A 111 -6.13 18.66 -0.97
N PRO A 112 -7.05 17.68 -0.97
CA PRO A 112 -6.68 16.27 -1.05
C PRO A 112 -6.27 15.90 -2.48
N VAL A 113 -5.14 15.22 -2.61
CA VAL A 113 -4.66 14.59 -3.84
C VAL A 113 -4.81 13.08 -3.68
N LEU A 114 -5.51 12.47 -4.62
CA LEU A 114 -5.67 11.03 -4.69
C LEU A 114 -4.38 10.39 -5.18
N VAL A 115 -3.89 9.40 -4.45
CA VAL A 115 -2.69 8.63 -4.79
C VAL A 115 -2.98 7.14 -4.78
N LEU A 116 -2.39 6.47 -5.76
CA LEU A 116 -2.26 5.01 -5.78
C LEU A 116 -0.76 4.70 -5.70
N LEU A 117 -0.32 4.23 -4.53
CA LEU A 117 1.03 3.74 -4.29
C LEU A 117 1.11 2.30 -4.76
N VAL A 118 2.08 1.93 -5.58
CA VAL A 118 2.20 0.57 -6.11
C VAL A 118 3.64 0.09 -6.10
N ASP A 119 3.84 -1.15 -5.63
CA ASP A 119 5.11 -1.85 -5.81
C ASP A 119 5.21 -2.35 -7.26
N PRO A 120 6.27 -1.98 -8.02
CA PRO A 120 6.43 -2.39 -9.41
C PRO A 120 6.44 -3.90 -9.63
N GLU A 121 6.83 -4.71 -8.64
CA GLU A 121 6.76 -6.17 -8.75
C GLU A 121 5.32 -6.66 -8.93
N LEU A 122 4.31 -5.89 -8.51
CA LEU A 122 2.90 -6.27 -8.66
C LEU A 122 2.53 -6.53 -10.12
N PHE A 123 3.18 -5.89 -11.09
CA PHE A 123 2.91 -6.10 -12.52
C PHE A 123 3.75 -7.20 -13.18
N LEU A 124 4.52 -7.98 -12.41
CA LEU A 124 5.14 -9.19 -12.96
C LEU A 124 4.07 -10.26 -13.18
N GLU A 125 4.18 -11.02 -14.27
CA GLU A 125 3.19 -12.05 -14.62
C GLU A 125 3.00 -13.09 -13.49
N SER A 126 4.06 -13.40 -12.74
CA SER A 126 4.00 -14.31 -11.59
C SER A 126 3.07 -13.83 -10.45
N TYR A 127 2.72 -12.54 -10.44
CA TYR A 127 1.83 -11.93 -9.46
C TYR A 127 0.51 -11.47 -10.06
N ARG A 128 0.18 -11.88 -11.30
CA ARG A 128 -1.02 -11.39 -12.00
C ARG A 128 -2.30 -11.51 -11.17
N SER A 129 -2.60 -12.68 -10.61
CA SER A 129 -3.82 -12.89 -9.82
C SER A 129 -3.82 -12.08 -8.51
N LEU A 130 -2.66 -11.92 -7.88
CA LEU A 130 -2.48 -11.03 -6.72
C LEU A 130 -2.78 -9.59 -7.12
N ALA A 131 -2.17 -9.11 -8.21
CA ALA A 131 -2.32 -7.75 -8.71
C ALA A 131 -3.76 -7.41 -9.06
N GLN A 132 -4.48 -8.31 -9.73
CA GLN A 132 -5.87 -8.11 -10.11
C GLN A 132 -6.78 -7.96 -8.87
N ILE A 133 -6.59 -8.81 -7.85
CA ILE A 133 -7.37 -8.70 -6.61
C ILE A 133 -6.98 -7.43 -5.83
N THR A 134 -5.69 -7.15 -5.71
CA THR A 134 -5.18 -5.98 -4.96
C THR A 134 -5.62 -4.67 -5.62
N ILE A 135 -5.51 -4.51 -6.93
CA ILE A 135 -5.93 -3.27 -7.60
C ILE A 135 -7.45 -3.10 -7.52
N PHE A 136 -8.24 -4.18 -7.57
CA PHE A 136 -9.67 -4.08 -7.30
C PHE A 136 -9.96 -3.67 -5.85
N HIS A 137 -9.22 -4.19 -4.87
CA HIS A 137 -9.32 -3.74 -3.48
C HIS A 137 -9.05 -2.23 -3.34
N GLU A 138 -8.01 -1.70 -4.00
CA GLU A 138 -7.74 -0.25 -3.98
C GLU A 138 -8.84 0.56 -4.68
N TYR A 139 -9.43 0.02 -5.74
CA TYR A 139 -10.58 0.66 -6.39
C TYR A 139 -11.79 0.73 -5.46
N LEU A 140 -12.02 -0.29 -4.63
CA LEU A 140 -13.09 -0.26 -3.62
C LEU A 140 -12.88 0.85 -2.60
N HIS A 141 -11.64 1.11 -2.18
CA HIS A 141 -11.35 2.27 -1.34
C HIS A 141 -11.61 3.61 -2.03
N TYR A 142 -11.28 3.72 -3.32
CA TYR A 142 -11.67 4.89 -4.11
C TYR A 142 -13.19 5.08 -4.13
N LEU A 143 -13.98 4.02 -4.34
CA LEU A 143 -15.45 4.09 -4.31
C LEU A 143 -15.98 4.50 -2.94
N GLN A 144 -15.46 3.90 -1.86
CA GLN A 144 -15.83 4.23 -0.49
C GLN A 144 -15.57 5.71 -0.15
N TRP A 145 -14.45 6.27 -0.63
CA TRP A 145 -14.14 7.69 -0.49
C TRP A 145 -15.09 8.55 -1.34
N ARG A 146 -15.23 8.23 -2.63
CA ARG A 146 -16.02 8.99 -3.60
C ARG A 146 -17.48 9.13 -3.18
N ASP A 147 -18.06 8.04 -2.68
CA ASP A 147 -19.48 7.98 -2.33
C ASP A 147 -19.73 8.42 -0.87
N GLY A 148 -18.67 8.69 -0.11
CA GLY A 148 -18.76 9.15 1.29
C GLY A 148 -19.19 8.07 2.28
N THR A 149 -19.20 6.80 1.87
CA THR A 149 -19.55 5.65 2.72
C THR A 149 -18.60 5.53 3.91
N ILE A 150 -17.33 5.89 3.70
CA ILE A 150 -16.31 5.98 4.75
C ILE A 150 -15.83 7.43 4.82
N PRO A 151 -15.66 8.02 6.02
CA PRO A 151 -15.15 9.38 6.17
C PRO A 151 -13.78 9.57 5.51
N GLU A 152 -13.60 10.72 4.85
CA GLU A 152 -12.36 11.06 4.15
C GLU A 152 -11.11 10.88 5.02
N SER A 153 -11.19 11.20 6.31
CA SER A 153 -10.12 11.04 7.30
C SER A 153 -9.51 9.64 7.31
N ALA A 154 -10.30 8.61 7.02
CA ALA A 154 -9.83 7.23 6.95
C ALA A 154 -8.91 6.96 5.74
N PHE A 155 -8.88 7.81 4.72
CA PHE A 155 -8.03 7.60 3.53
C PHE A 155 -6.78 8.47 3.52
N HIS A 156 -6.70 9.46 4.41
CA HIS A 156 -5.48 10.26 4.57
C HIS A 156 -4.32 9.38 5.04
N ILE A 157 -3.21 9.43 4.31
CA ILE A 157 -1.94 8.83 4.72
C ILE A 157 -1.35 9.79 5.76
N ARG A 158 -1.44 9.42 7.05
CA ARG A 158 -1.01 10.27 8.18
C ARG A 158 0.10 9.59 8.97
N ASP A 159 1.14 10.36 9.28
CA ASP A 159 2.26 9.90 10.13
C ASP A 159 1.99 10.13 11.62
N SER A 160 1.04 11.00 11.96
CA SER A 160 0.65 11.27 13.34
C SER A 160 -0.77 11.80 13.44
N MET A 161 -1.41 11.53 14.57
CA MET A 161 -2.77 11.95 14.88
C MET A 161 -2.90 12.17 16.41
N PRO A 162 -3.72 13.13 16.87
CA PRO A 162 -4.05 13.26 18.28
C PRO A 162 -4.59 11.96 18.87
N HIS A 163 -4.17 11.60 20.08
CA HIS A 163 -4.46 10.30 20.68
C HIS A 163 -5.96 10.01 20.82
N ASP A 164 -6.75 11.04 21.06
CA ASP A 164 -8.21 11.02 21.16
C ASP A 164 -8.91 10.74 19.81
N GLU A 165 -8.28 11.08 18.68
CA GLU A 165 -8.82 10.79 17.34
C GLU A 165 -8.40 9.41 16.79
N VAL A 166 -7.29 8.84 17.30
CA VAL A 166 -6.71 7.58 16.80
C VAL A 166 -7.71 6.43 16.85
N GLN A 167 -8.48 6.30 17.94
CA GLN A 167 -9.40 5.17 18.08
C GLN A 167 -10.50 5.18 17.02
N ASP A 168 -11.14 6.32 16.81
CA ASP A 168 -12.23 6.42 15.85
C ASP A 168 -11.72 6.34 14.40
N TRP A 169 -10.55 6.91 14.12
CA TRP A 169 -9.87 6.71 12.84
C TRP A 169 -9.57 5.23 12.57
N CYS A 170 -9.01 4.51 13.55
CA CYS A 170 -8.72 3.08 13.41
C CYS A 170 -9.97 2.24 13.20
N LYS A 171 -11.11 2.60 13.81
CA LYS A 171 -12.42 1.96 13.55
C LYS A 171 -12.90 2.20 12.12
N GLN A 172 -12.77 3.43 11.62
CA GLN A 172 -13.14 3.77 10.24
C GLN A 172 -12.26 3.03 9.23
N LYS A 173 -10.94 3.01 9.44
CA LYS A 173 -9.98 2.19 8.68
C LYS A 173 -10.37 0.73 8.68
N TRP A 174 -10.62 0.14 9.85
CA TRP A 174 -11.06 -1.26 9.95
C TRP A 174 -12.33 -1.52 9.13
N HIS A 175 -13.30 -0.61 9.19
CA HIS A 175 -14.54 -0.76 8.45
C HIS A 175 -14.30 -0.72 6.92
N ALA A 176 -13.48 0.23 6.45
CA ALA A 176 -13.06 0.34 5.05
C ALA A 176 -12.38 -0.94 4.55
N GLU A 177 -11.36 -1.40 5.28
CA GLU A 177 -10.57 -2.60 4.98
C GLU A 177 -11.45 -3.85 4.94
N ARG A 178 -12.30 -4.03 5.96
CA ARG A 178 -13.17 -5.20 6.06
C ARG A 178 -14.11 -5.31 4.87
N LEU A 179 -14.75 -4.21 4.47
CA LEU A 179 -15.65 -4.19 3.32
C LEU A 179 -14.89 -4.45 2.03
N ALA A 180 -13.74 -3.77 1.84
CA ALA A 180 -12.93 -3.92 0.64
C ALA A 180 -12.38 -5.35 0.49
N TYR A 181 -11.85 -5.96 1.54
CA TYR A 181 -11.41 -7.36 1.51
C TYR A 181 -12.54 -8.35 1.25
N TYR A 182 -13.72 -8.11 1.81
CA TYR A 182 -14.87 -8.99 1.59
C TYR A 182 -15.23 -9.07 0.10
N GLU A 183 -15.41 -7.91 -0.53
CA GLU A 183 -15.76 -7.80 -1.94
C GLU A 183 -14.61 -8.21 -2.86
N ALA A 184 -13.36 -7.82 -2.55
CA ALA A 184 -12.20 -8.23 -3.35
C ALA A 184 -11.97 -9.75 -3.33
N CYS A 185 -12.18 -10.40 -2.18
CA CYS A 185 -12.11 -11.84 -2.10
C CYS A 185 -13.28 -12.55 -2.81
N ALA A 186 -14.49 -11.97 -2.79
CA ALA A 186 -15.62 -12.48 -3.56
C ALA A 186 -15.32 -12.43 -5.07
N PHE A 187 -14.88 -11.26 -5.56
CA PHE A 187 -14.38 -11.08 -6.92
C PHE A 187 -13.28 -12.10 -7.28
N GLY A 188 -12.27 -12.24 -6.42
CA GLY A 188 -11.17 -13.17 -6.66
C GLY A 188 -11.62 -14.62 -6.77
N ARG A 189 -12.65 -15.04 -6.03
CA ARG A 189 -13.23 -16.38 -6.15
C ARG A 189 -14.02 -16.54 -7.44
N GLU A 190 -14.88 -15.59 -7.77
CA GLU A 190 -15.73 -15.60 -8.97
C GLU A 190 -14.90 -15.58 -10.27
N ALA A 191 -13.83 -14.80 -10.28
CA ALA A 191 -12.90 -14.70 -11.41
C ALA A 191 -11.87 -15.86 -11.45
N GLY A 192 -11.91 -16.81 -10.52
CA GLY A 192 -10.97 -17.93 -10.45
C GLY A 192 -9.53 -17.57 -10.01
N LEU A 193 -9.30 -16.33 -9.59
CA LEU A 193 -7.97 -15.78 -9.28
C LEU A 193 -7.39 -16.29 -7.96
N VAL A 194 -8.24 -16.66 -6.99
CA VAL A 194 -7.80 -17.12 -5.66
C VAL A 194 -6.99 -18.42 -5.74
N GLY A 195 -7.29 -19.29 -6.71
CA GLY A 195 -6.58 -20.56 -6.91
C GLY A 195 -5.11 -20.39 -7.32
N ASP A 196 -4.79 -19.27 -7.96
CA ASP A 196 -3.44 -18.96 -8.46
C ASP A 196 -2.60 -18.18 -7.44
N LEU A 197 -3.20 -17.74 -6.32
CA LEU A 197 -2.46 -17.07 -5.26
C LEU A 197 -1.47 -18.03 -4.61
N ARG A 198 -0.33 -17.48 -4.14
CA ARG A 198 0.65 -18.26 -3.37
C ARG A 198 -0.03 -18.93 -2.17
N ARG A 199 0.03 -20.27 -2.13
CA ARG A 199 -0.50 -21.08 -1.03
C ARG A 199 0.08 -20.61 0.31
N GLY A 200 -0.81 -20.30 1.26
CA GLY A 200 -0.44 -19.80 2.59
C GLY A 200 0.00 -18.34 2.64
N GLY A 201 -0.06 -17.61 1.52
CA GLY A 201 0.14 -16.16 1.52
C GLY A 201 -1.03 -15.41 2.18
N PRO A 202 -0.82 -14.19 2.71
CA PRO A 202 -1.84 -13.47 3.49
C PRO A 202 -3.19 -13.34 2.76
N LEU A 203 -3.17 -12.88 1.50
CA LEU A 203 -4.39 -12.73 0.70
C LEU A 203 -5.07 -14.08 0.39
N SER A 204 -4.29 -15.13 0.09
CA SER A 204 -4.83 -16.48 -0.14
C SER A 204 -5.54 -17.03 1.09
N VAL A 205 -4.98 -16.81 2.29
CA VAL A 205 -5.56 -17.28 3.55
C VAL A 205 -6.83 -16.49 3.90
N VAL A 206 -6.86 -15.18 3.67
CA VAL A 206 -8.08 -14.36 3.88
C VAL A 206 -9.18 -14.75 2.90
N CYS A 207 -8.86 -14.87 1.61
CA CYS A 207 -9.87 -15.11 0.58
C CYS A 207 -10.40 -16.55 0.51
N THR A 208 -9.71 -17.51 1.14
CA THR A 208 -10.19 -18.89 1.31
C THR A 208 -10.82 -19.14 2.69
N ALA A 209 -10.80 -18.15 3.58
CA ALA A 209 -11.43 -18.27 4.89
C ALA A 209 -12.95 -18.39 4.78
N GLU A 210 -13.54 -19.30 5.54
CA GLU A 210 -14.98 -19.36 5.75
C GLU A 210 -15.46 -18.17 6.62
N GLU A 211 -16.73 -17.79 6.51
CA GLU A 211 -17.35 -16.65 7.22
C GLU A 211 -16.98 -16.53 8.73
N PRO A 212 -17.02 -17.59 9.56
CA PRO A 212 -16.65 -17.43 10.97
C PRO A 212 -15.16 -17.12 11.19
N LEU A 213 -14.31 -17.42 10.21
CA LEU A 213 -12.85 -17.25 10.29
C LEU A 213 -12.33 -16.04 9.53
N PHE A 214 -13.12 -15.48 8.60
CA PHE A 214 -12.73 -14.33 7.77
C PHE A 214 -12.25 -13.15 8.64
N ILE A 215 -13.04 -12.74 9.62
CA ILE A 215 -12.72 -11.59 10.47
C ILE A 215 -11.47 -11.84 11.35
N PRO A 216 -11.35 -12.95 12.11
CA PRO A 216 -10.13 -13.25 12.85
C PRO A 216 -8.87 -13.28 11.98
N ILE A 217 -8.96 -13.86 10.78
CA ILE A 217 -7.83 -13.96 9.85
C ILE A 217 -7.48 -12.58 9.30
N LEU A 218 -8.47 -11.79 8.90
CA LEU A 218 -8.26 -10.45 8.37
C LEU A 218 -7.54 -9.56 9.39
N LYS A 219 -7.96 -9.56 10.67
CA LYS A 219 -7.26 -8.82 11.72
C LYS A 219 -5.78 -9.18 11.79
N ARG A 220 -5.47 -10.48 11.76
CA ARG A 220 -4.08 -10.96 11.77
C ARG A 220 -3.31 -10.48 10.54
N VAL A 221 -3.91 -10.52 9.36
CA VAL A 221 -3.27 -10.06 8.12
C VAL A 221 -3.02 -8.55 8.13
N LEU A 222 -4.01 -7.74 8.51
CA LEU A 222 -3.84 -6.28 8.62
C LEU A 222 -2.72 -5.94 9.61
N THR A 223 -2.63 -6.66 10.73
CA THR A 223 -1.55 -6.40 11.71
C THR A 223 -0.14 -6.75 11.22
N LEU A 224 -0.01 -7.43 10.08
CA LEU A 224 1.29 -7.78 9.50
C LEU A 224 1.69 -6.87 8.34
N ALA A 225 0.71 -6.35 7.60
CA ALA A 225 0.96 -5.72 6.30
C ALA A 225 0.41 -4.28 6.18
N ASP A 226 -0.56 -3.87 7.01
CA ASP A 226 -1.16 -2.54 6.89
C ASP A 226 -0.25 -1.46 7.48
N PRO A 227 0.02 -0.35 6.76
CA PRO A 227 0.85 0.75 7.26
C PRO A 227 0.32 1.40 8.55
N SER A 228 -0.98 1.33 8.81
CA SER A 228 -1.66 1.85 10.01
C SER A 228 -1.50 0.95 11.23
N ASN A 229 -0.97 -0.27 11.07
CA ASN A 229 -0.83 -1.25 12.14
C ASN A 229 -0.14 -0.74 13.42
N PRO A 230 0.97 0.03 13.37
CA PRO A 230 1.61 0.56 14.58
C PRO A 230 0.68 1.42 15.45
N MET A 231 -0.33 2.05 14.83
CA MET A 231 -1.33 2.87 15.53
C MET A 231 -2.62 2.09 15.84
N CYS A 232 -3.02 1.15 14.98
CA CYS A 232 -4.35 0.57 15.02
C CYS A 232 -4.45 -0.88 15.51
N SER A 233 -3.33 -1.60 15.64
CA SER A 233 -3.32 -3.01 16.08
C SER A 233 -4.14 -3.26 17.35
N GLN A 234 -3.96 -2.41 18.36
CA GLN A 234 -4.67 -2.54 19.63
C GLN A 234 -6.18 -2.35 19.43
N THR A 235 -6.59 -1.31 18.71
CA THR A 235 -8.01 -1.04 18.42
C THR A 235 -8.64 -2.21 17.65
N TRP A 236 -8.00 -2.68 16.56
CA TRP A 236 -8.53 -3.77 15.73
C TRP A 236 -8.66 -5.08 16.49
N SER A 237 -7.79 -5.36 17.45
CA SER A 237 -7.87 -6.57 18.28
C SER A 237 -9.14 -6.62 19.14
N THR A 238 -9.75 -5.46 19.43
CA THR A 238 -10.93 -5.32 20.30
C THR A 238 -12.28 -5.22 19.57
N LEU A 239 -12.26 -5.00 18.25
CA LEU A 239 -13.47 -4.93 17.41
C LEU A 239 -14.06 -6.32 17.11
#